data_AF-A0A1D3KZW3-F1
#
_entry.id   AF-A0A1D3KZW3-F1
#
_cell.length_a   1.000
_cell.length_b   1.000
_cell.length_c   1.000
_cell.angle_alpha   90.00
_cell.angle_beta   90.00
_cell.angle_gamma   90.00
#
_symmetry.space_group_name_H-M   'P 1'
#
loop_
_entity.id
_entity.type
_entity.pdbx_description
1 polymer ?
#
loop_
_entity_poly.entity_id
_entity_poly.type
_entity_poly.pdbx_seq_one_letter_code
_entity_poly.pdbx_strand_id
1 'polypeptide(L)'
;MLFCEVNIKDSQYLNNMIIYYINDVMNRGYLVCKDCGGRYDLQPGELPGEFESCSCGGKLEYYDNNGHKRGYMPVYPNDNRSKERSPLLKILIFFVVAYAVFHVFGGVVMGVMEATTEVGSPGATYVFVIFMVIAIAVILFLLWILFKK
;
A
#
# COMPACT_ATOMS: atom_id res chain seq x y z
N MET A 1 -19.21 -8.72 -18.57
CA MET A 1 -19.50 -8.57 -17.12
C MET A 1 -18.27 -9.01 -16.36
N LEU A 2 -17.47 -8.06 -15.88
CA LEU A 2 -16.32 -8.33 -15.00
C LEU A 2 -16.86 -8.43 -13.57
N PHE A 3 -16.82 -9.63 -12.99
CA PHE A 3 -16.97 -9.79 -11.55
C PHE A 3 -15.61 -9.49 -10.91
N CYS A 4 -15.54 -8.44 -10.08
CA CYS A 4 -14.41 -8.22 -9.19
C CYS A 4 -14.51 -9.20 -8.01
N GLU A 5 -13.59 -10.15 -7.91
CA GLU A 5 -13.43 -10.99 -6.71
C GLU A 5 -12.94 -10.12 -5.55
N VAL A 6 -13.81 -9.92 -4.56
CA VAL A 6 -13.46 -9.28 -3.29
C VAL A 6 -12.62 -10.26 -2.48
N ASN A 7 -11.40 -9.87 -2.12
CA ASN A 7 -10.46 -10.70 -1.36
C ASN A 7 -10.98 -10.90 0.08
N ILE A 8 -11.24 -12.16 0.46
CA ILE A 8 -11.84 -12.57 1.74
C ILE A 8 -10.97 -12.14 2.94
N LYS A 9 -9.64 -11.97 2.76
CA LYS A 9 -8.73 -11.51 3.83
C LYS A 9 -8.94 -10.06 4.23
N ASP A 10 -9.34 -9.20 3.28
CA ASP A 10 -9.65 -7.79 3.57
C ASP A 10 -10.95 -7.66 4.37
N SER A 11 -11.92 -8.53 4.10
CA SER A 11 -13.20 -8.59 4.84
C SER A 11 -13.02 -9.02 6.30
N GLN A 12 -12.17 -10.02 6.55
CA GLN A 12 -11.92 -10.49 7.93
C GLN A 12 -11.17 -9.45 8.77
N TYR A 13 -10.24 -8.71 8.17
CA TYR A 13 -9.51 -7.65 8.86
C TYR A 13 -10.40 -6.44 9.15
N LEU A 14 -11.25 -6.06 8.19
CA LEU A 14 -12.24 -5.00 8.38
C LEU A 14 -13.23 -5.38 9.48
N ASN A 15 -13.69 -6.62 9.53
CA ASN A 15 -14.57 -7.10 10.59
C ASN A 15 -13.91 -7.04 11.97
N ASN A 16 -12.65 -7.47 12.11
CA ASN A 16 -11.94 -7.41 13.39
C ASN A 16 -11.67 -5.97 13.84
N MET A 17 -11.33 -5.07 12.91
CA MET A 17 -11.11 -3.65 13.18
C MET A 17 -12.41 -2.94 13.55
N ILE A 18 -13.51 -3.24 12.85
CA ILE A 18 -14.85 -2.73 13.17
C ILE A 18 -15.29 -3.24 14.54
N ILE A 19 -15.07 -4.51 14.89
CA ILE A 19 -15.41 -5.07 16.20
C ILE A 19 -14.62 -4.37 17.31
N TYR A 20 -13.32 -4.12 17.09
CA TYR A 20 -12.52 -3.35 18.05
C TYR A 20 -13.05 -1.92 18.22
N TYR A 21 -13.36 -1.24 17.11
CA TYR A 21 -13.88 0.13 17.12
C TYR A 21 -15.27 0.21 17.79
N ILE A 22 -16.17 -0.73 17.50
CA ILE A 22 -17.49 -0.79 18.12
C ILE A 22 -17.35 -1.06 19.63
N ASN A 23 -16.46 -1.96 20.04
CA ASN A 23 -16.25 -2.23 21.46
C ASN A 23 -15.62 -1.05 22.20
N ASP A 24 -14.73 -0.29 21.57
CA ASP A 24 -14.12 0.90 22.15
C ASP A 24 -15.14 2.05 22.28
N VAL A 25 -15.92 2.31 21.22
CA VAL A 25 -17.01 3.30 21.23
C VAL A 25 -18.12 2.94 22.22
N MET A 26 -18.38 1.65 22.44
CA MET A 26 -19.42 1.18 23.37
C MET A 26 -18.91 1.05 24.81
N ASN A 27 -17.59 1.02 25.05
CA ASN A 27 -17.02 1.03 26.39
C ASN A 27 -17.00 2.45 26.95
N ARG A 28 -18.15 2.83 27.48
CA ARG A 28 -18.33 4.00 28.35
C ARG A 28 -17.31 3.87 29.49
N GLY A 29 -16.37 4.79 29.62
CA GLY A 29 -15.51 4.84 30.81
C GLY A 29 -15.79 6.11 31.59
N TYR A 30 -14.91 6.42 32.53
CA TYR A 30 -14.98 7.67 33.27
C TYR A 30 -13.58 8.22 33.54
N LEU A 31 -13.50 9.54 33.65
CA LEU A 31 -12.29 10.28 33.98
C LEU A 31 -12.32 10.65 35.45
N VAL A 32 -11.21 10.46 36.14
CA VAL A 32 -11.02 10.89 37.52
C VAL A 32 -9.85 11.87 37.58
N CYS A 33 -10.07 13.02 38.18
CA CYS A 33 -9.02 13.98 38.46
C CYS A 33 -8.23 13.53 39.70
N LYS A 34 -6.90 13.45 39.57
CA LYS A 34 -6.05 13.10 40.71
C LYS A 34 -5.97 14.16 41.81
N ASP A 35 -6.16 15.43 41.44
CA ASP A 35 -5.90 16.54 42.33
C ASP A 35 -7.16 16.98 43.10
N CYS A 36 -8.32 17.01 42.44
CA CYS A 36 -9.60 17.34 43.09
C CYS A 36 -10.48 16.14 43.40
N GLY A 37 -10.16 14.94 42.89
CA GLY A 37 -10.99 13.74 43.03
C GLY A 37 -12.29 13.77 42.22
N GLY A 38 -12.50 14.80 41.39
CA GLY A 38 -13.69 14.94 40.55
C GLY A 38 -13.81 13.79 39.55
N ARG A 39 -15.02 13.26 39.40
CA ARG A 39 -15.35 12.20 38.45
C ARG A 39 -16.23 12.75 37.33
N TYR A 40 -15.90 12.38 36.09
CA TYR A 40 -16.67 12.72 34.90
C TYR A 40 -16.92 11.44 34.09
N ASP A 41 -18.17 11.04 33.95
CA ASP A 41 -18.53 9.87 33.14
C ASP A 41 -18.62 10.29 31.66
N LEU A 42 -17.93 9.57 30.78
CA LEU A 42 -17.89 9.90 29.35
C LEU A 42 -19.23 9.59 28.70
N GLN A 43 -19.72 10.53 27.89
CA GLN A 43 -20.92 10.32 27.09
C GLN A 43 -20.64 9.44 25.85
N PRO A 44 -21.68 8.84 25.25
CA PRO A 44 -21.51 8.04 24.04
C PRO A 44 -20.86 8.85 22.91
N GLY A 45 -19.70 8.40 22.43
CA GLY A 45 -18.95 9.08 21.37
C GLY A 45 -17.93 10.11 21.86
N GLU A 46 -17.88 10.41 23.16
CA GLU A 46 -16.79 11.21 23.74
C GLU A 46 -15.55 10.35 23.92
N LEU A 47 -14.41 10.82 23.41
CA LEU A 47 -13.13 10.13 23.56
C LEU A 47 -12.40 10.67 24.79
N PRO A 48 -11.86 9.80 25.67
CA PRO A 48 -11.08 10.27 26.84
C PRO A 48 -9.84 11.09 26.46
N GLY A 49 -9.36 10.95 25.21
CA GLY A 49 -8.27 11.76 24.67
C GLY A 49 -8.61 13.23 24.39
N GLU A 50 -9.89 13.59 24.30
CA GLU A 50 -10.32 14.99 24.10
C GLU A 50 -10.23 15.82 25.39
N PHE A 51 -10.07 15.18 26.54
CA PHE A 51 -10.03 15.82 27.85
C PHE A 51 -8.59 15.90 28.38
N GLU A 52 -7.89 17.01 28.08
CA GLU A 52 -6.49 17.19 28.48
C GLU A 52 -6.30 17.42 29.99
N SER A 53 -7.20 18.18 30.63
CA SER A 53 -7.08 18.55 32.04
C SER A 53 -8.43 18.84 32.71
N CYS A 54 -8.47 18.69 34.02
CA CYS A 54 -9.62 19.09 34.82
C CYS A 54 -9.66 20.62 34.95
N SER A 55 -10.84 21.21 35.18
CA SER A 55 -11.00 22.67 35.39
C SER A 55 -10.19 23.23 36.57
N CYS A 56 -9.70 22.36 37.46
CA CYS A 56 -8.78 22.72 38.55
C CYS A 56 -7.29 22.77 38.11
N GLY A 57 -6.98 22.44 36.86
CA GLY A 57 -5.62 22.28 36.32
C GLY A 57 -5.00 20.90 36.57
N GLY A 58 -5.75 19.99 37.20
CA GLY A 58 -5.26 18.66 37.55
C GLY A 58 -5.28 17.65 36.41
N LYS A 59 -4.46 16.59 36.55
CA LYS A 59 -4.39 15.52 35.55
C LYS A 59 -5.58 14.56 35.66
N LEU A 60 -6.19 14.26 34.51
CA LEU A 60 -7.28 13.30 34.39
C LEU A 60 -6.73 11.91 34.09
N GLU A 61 -7.31 10.89 34.72
CA GLU A 61 -7.01 9.48 34.48
C GLU A 61 -8.27 8.74 34.03
N TYR A 62 -8.15 7.95 32.98
CA TYR A 62 -9.25 7.17 32.43
C TYR A 62 -9.37 5.81 33.10
N TYR A 63 -10.61 5.45 33.41
CA TYR A 63 -11.02 4.18 33.97
C TYR A 63 -12.12 3.58 33.11
N ASP A 64 -12.07 2.26 32.91
CA ASP A 64 -13.18 1.55 32.29
C ASP A 64 -14.35 1.33 33.27
N ASN A 65 -15.50 0.87 32.77
CA ASN A 65 -16.67 0.54 33.62
C ASN A 65 -16.36 -0.47 34.73
N ASN A 66 -15.31 -1.26 34.58
CA ASN A 66 -14.90 -2.25 35.57
C ASN A 66 -13.95 -1.65 36.63
N GLY A 67 -13.68 -0.34 36.55
CA GLY A 67 -12.81 0.37 37.48
C GLY A 67 -11.32 0.10 37.25
N HIS A 68 -10.94 -0.45 36.10
CA HIS A 68 -9.55 -0.61 35.75
C HIS A 68 -9.00 0.67 35.13
N LYS A 69 -7.91 1.18 35.70
CA LYS A 69 -7.17 2.29 35.13
C LYS A 69 -6.54 1.85 33.81
N ARG A 70 -6.90 2.51 32.71
CA ARG A 70 -6.28 2.26 31.40
C ARG A 70 -5.52 3.50 30.92
N GLY A 71 -4.36 3.28 30.32
CA GLY A 71 -3.71 4.32 29.53
C GLY A 71 -4.49 4.52 28.23
N TYR A 72 -4.96 5.73 27.97
CA TYR A 72 -5.51 6.05 26.66
C TYR A 72 -4.36 6.12 25.65
N MET A 73 -4.37 5.23 24.66
CA MET A 73 -3.50 5.30 23.50
C MET A 73 -4.40 5.58 22.30
N PRO A 74 -4.36 6.78 21.68
CA PRO A 74 -5.12 7.03 20.48
C PRO A 74 -4.62 6.09 19.39
N VAL A 75 -5.51 5.23 18.89
CA VAL A 75 -5.25 4.43 17.68
C VAL A 75 -5.28 5.41 16.52
N TYR A 76 -4.16 6.07 16.24
CA TYR A 76 -3.98 6.77 14.98
C TYR A 76 -3.89 5.67 13.92
N PRO A 77 -4.86 5.55 12.99
CA PRO A 77 -4.72 4.60 11.91
C PRO A 77 -3.51 5.02 11.10
N ASN A 78 -2.42 4.27 11.23
CA ASN A 78 -1.24 4.49 10.43
C ASN A 78 -1.57 3.99 9.02
N ASP A 79 -2.13 4.88 8.21
CA ASP A 79 -2.37 4.65 6.80
C ASP A 79 -1.13 4.95 5.96
N ASN A 80 0.06 4.68 6.49
CA ASN A 80 1.19 4.37 5.63
C ASN A 80 1.00 2.98 4.97
N ARG A 81 -0.12 2.80 4.27
CA ARG A 81 -0.12 2.11 2.99
C ARG A 81 0.77 2.93 2.05
N SER A 82 2.08 2.89 2.28
CA SER A 82 2.99 2.79 1.17
C SER A 82 2.46 1.61 0.38
N LYS A 83 1.71 1.91 -0.70
CA LYS A 83 1.34 0.93 -1.71
C LYS A 83 2.68 0.38 -2.14
N GLU A 84 3.08 -0.71 -1.50
CA GLU A 84 4.34 -1.39 -1.73
C GLU A 84 4.17 -1.94 -3.13
N ARG A 85 4.52 -1.11 -4.13
CA ARG A 85 4.52 -1.53 -5.53
C ARG A 85 5.40 -2.75 -5.51
N SER A 86 4.78 -3.90 -5.77
CA SER A 86 5.44 -5.20 -5.69
C SER A 86 6.80 -5.09 -6.38
N PRO A 87 7.86 -5.65 -5.79
CA PRO A 87 9.21 -5.57 -6.36
C PRO A 87 9.23 -6.01 -7.84
N LEU A 88 8.31 -6.90 -8.21
CA LEU A 88 8.06 -7.34 -9.59
C LEU A 88 7.61 -6.23 -10.55
N LEU A 89 6.79 -5.27 -10.10
CA LEU A 89 6.35 -4.16 -10.95
C LEU A 89 7.52 -3.23 -11.29
N LYS A 90 8.46 -3.02 -10.36
CA LYS A 90 9.69 -2.26 -10.64
C LYS A 90 10.57 -2.97 -11.65
N ILE A 91 10.70 -4.29 -11.54
CA ILE A 91 11.47 -5.13 -12.46
C ILE A 91 10.86 -5.09 -13.87
N LEU A 92 9.54 -5.19 -13.98
CA LEU A 92 8.85 -5.12 -15.28
C LEU A 92 9.07 -3.78 -15.97
N ILE A 93 8.95 -2.67 -15.24
CA ILE A 93 9.19 -1.32 -15.78
C ILE A 93 10.62 -1.18 -16.29
N PHE A 94 11.61 -1.71 -15.56
CA PHE A 94 13.01 -1.70 -15.98
C PHE A 94 13.21 -2.43 -17.32
N PHE A 95 12.65 -3.63 -17.48
CA PHE A 95 12.76 -4.39 -18.73
C PHE A 95 12.10 -3.67 -19.91
N VAL A 96 10.92 -3.07 -19.70
CA VAL A 96 10.23 -2.31 -20.75
C VAL A 96 11.04 -1.09 -21.21
N VAL A 97 11.61 -0.34 -20.26
CA VAL A 97 12.44 0.83 -20.57
C VAL A 97 13.74 0.42 -21.28
N ALA A 98 14.42 -0.62 -20.79
CA ALA A 98 15.65 -1.12 -21.40
C ALA A 98 15.42 -1.60 -22.84
N TYR A 99 14.32 -2.31 -23.08
CA TYR A 99 13.93 -2.75 -24.42
C TYR A 99 13.66 -1.58 -25.38
N ALA A 100 12.95 -0.55 -24.92
CA ALA A 100 12.69 0.64 -25.73
C ALA A 100 13.99 1.39 -26.10
N VAL A 101 14.92 1.54 -25.16
CA VAL A 101 16.23 2.16 -25.41
C VAL A 101 17.05 1.34 -26.40
N PHE A 102 17.10 0.01 -26.21
CA PHE A 102 17.79 -0.90 -27.13
C PHE A 102 17.25 -0.80 -28.56
N HIS A 103 15.94 -0.66 -28.71
CA HIS A 103 15.28 -0.47 -30.00
C HIS A 103 15.64 0.83 -30.70
N VAL A 104 15.60 1.95 -29.97
CA VAL A 104 15.95 3.26 -30.51
C VAL A 104 17.42 3.23 -30.97
N PHE A 105 18.30 2.68 -30.13
CA PHE A 105 19.71 2.58 -30.46
C PHE A 105 19.97 1.62 -31.64
N GLY A 106 19.38 0.42 -31.61
CA GLY A 106 19.51 -0.59 -32.67
C GLY A 106 18.96 -0.12 -34.01
N GLY A 107 17.81 0.56 -34.02
CA GLY A 107 17.24 1.15 -35.22
C GLY A 107 18.13 2.23 -35.83
N VAL A 108 18.72 3.09 -35.01
CA VAL A 108 19.69 4.11 -35.47
C VAL A 108 20.94 3.46 -36.06
N VAL A 109 21.51 2.45 -35.39
CA VAL A 109 22.70 1.73 -35.88
C VAL A 109 22.41 1.03 -37.20
N MET A 110 21.29 0.32 -37.32
CA MET A 110 20.88 -0.34 -38.57
C MET A 110 20.68 0.67 -39.69
N GLY A 111 20.04 1.82 -39.42
CA GLY A 111 19.84 2.87 -40.42
C GLY A 111 21.16 3.50 -40.90
N VAL A 112 22.13 3.70 -40.01
CA VAL A 112 23.47 4.20 -40.39
C VAL A 112 24.25 3.14 -41.18
N MET A 113 24.16 1.87 -40.80
CA MET A 113 24.80 0.78 -41.55
C MET A 113 24.23 0.67 -42.97
N GLU A 114 22.91 0.73 -43.12
CA GLU A 114 22.26 0.73 -44.44
C GLU A 114 22.65 1.95 -45.29
N ALA A 115 22.79 3.14 -44.68
CA ALA A 115 23.20 4.34 -45.39
C ALA A 115 24.69 4.35 -45.80
N THR A 116 25.53 3.52 -45.17
CA THR A 116 26.99 3.52 -45.39
C THR A 116 27.49 2.31 -46.17
N THR A 117 26.70 1.23 -46.28
CA THR A 117 27.07 0.03 -47.03
C THR A 117 26.13 -0.18 -48.22
N GLU A 118 26.66 -0.26 -49.45
CA GLU A 118 25.87 -0.51 -50.68
C GLU A 118 25.23 -1.91 -50.75
N VAL A 119 25.61 -2.81 -49.84
CA VAL A 119 25.07 -4.18 -49.77
C VAL A 119 24.59 -4.41 -48.34
N GLY A 120 23.31 -4.14 -48.07
CA GLY A 120 22.70 -4.44 -46.78
C GLY A 120 22.85 -5.93 -46.46
N SER A 121 23.63 -6.26 -45.41
CA SER A 121 23.83 -7.65 -44.98
C SER A 121 22.52 -8.22 -44.43
N PRO A 122 21.87 -9.18 -45.12
CA PRO A 122 20.59 -9.73 -44.68
C PRO A 122 20.71 -10.36 -43.29
N GLY A 123 21.89 -10.87 -42.92
CA GLY A 123 22.13 -11.50 -41.63
C GLY A 123 21.84 -10.58 -40.45
N ALA A 124 22.13 -9.29 -40.55
CA ALA A 124 21.94 -8.34 -39.45
C ALA A 124 20.45 -8.08 -39.16
N THR A 125 19.63 -7.97 -40.20
CA THR A 125 18.17 -7.78 -40.04
C THR A 125 17.52 -9.02 -39.46
N TYR A 126 17.91 -10.23 -39.89
CA TYR A 126 17.39 -11.47 -39.32
C TYR A 126 17.76 -11.62 -37.84
N VAL A 127 19.01 -11.31 -37.45
CA VAL A 127 19.44 -11.37 -36.05
C VAL A 127 18.60 -10.41 -35.20
N PHE A 128 18.37 -9.18 -35.67
CA PHE A 128 17.54 -8.21 -34.95
C PHE A 128 16.10 -8.70 -34.76
N VAL A 129 15.47 -9.23 -35.81
CA VAL A 129 14.10 -9.77 -35.76
C VAL A 129 14.01 -10.99 -34.83
N ILE A 130 15.03 -11.85 -34.78
CA ILE A 130 15.05 -13.00 -33.85
C ILE A 130 15.13 -12.51 -32.40
N PHE A 131 16.00 -11.55 -32.10
CA PHE A 131 16.08 -10.96 -30.76
C PHE A 131 14.76 -10.30 -30.31
N MET A 132 14.04 -9.67 -31.25
CA MET A 132 12.71 -9.10 -31.01
C MET A 132 11.69 -10.14 -30.56
N VAL A 133 11.59 -11.24 -31.30
CA VAL A 133 10.62 -12.30 -31.00
C VAL A 133 10.92 -12.93 -29.64
N ILE A 134 12.20 -13.16 -29.32
CA ILE A 134 12.63 -13.70 -28.03
C ILE A 134 12.28 -12.74 -26.88
N ALA A 135 12.58 -11.45 -27.04
CA ALA A 135 12.29 -10.45 -26.01
C ALA A 135 10.79 -10.33 -25.73
N ILE A 136 9.95 -10.31 -26.77
CA ILE A 136 8.48 -10.29 -26.64
C ILE A 136 8.00 -11.57 -25.92
N ALA A 137 8.52 -12.74 -26.29
CA ALA A 137 8.16 -14.00 -25.65
C ALA A 137 8.50 -14.01 -24.14
N VAL A 138 9.67 -13.49 -23.76
CA VAL A 138 10.07 -13.34 -22.34
C VAL A 138 9.13 -12.40 -21.60
N ILE A 139 8.79 -11.25 -22.18
CA ILE A 139 7.85 -10.29 -21.57
C ILE A 139 6.48 -10.94 -21.36
N LEU A 140 5.94 -11.64 -22.37
CA LEU A 140 4.66 -12.34 -22.26
C LEU A 140 4.70 -13.45 -21.20
N PHE A 141 5.80 -14.20 -21.11
CA PHE A 141 5.99 -15.22 -20.08
C PHE A 141 6.04 -14.62 -18.67
N LEU A 142 6.77 -13.52 -18.49
CA LEU A 142 6.80 -12.78 -17.21
C LEU A 142 5.42 -12.23 -16.85
N LEU A 143 4.70 -11.66 -17.82
CA LEU A 143 3.31 -11.20 -17.62
C LEU A 143 2.41 -12.38 -17.20
N TRP A 144 2.52 -13.54 -17.86
CA TRP A 144 1.76 -14.73 -17.50
C TRP A 144 2.04 -15.19 -16.06
N ILE A 145 3.31 -15.19 -15.62
CA ILE A 145 3.67 -15.49 -14.22
C ILE A 145 3.05 -14.48 -13.26
N LEU A 146 2.98 -13.19 -13.63
CA LEU A 146 2.42 -12.13 -12.78
C LEU A 146 0.90 -12.21 -12.68
N PHE A 147 0.21 -12.59 -13.75
CA PHE A 147 -1.26 -12.67 -13.81
C PHE A 147 -1.82 -14.03 -13.38
N LYS A 148 -1.00 -15.08 -13.27
CA LYS A 148 -1.40 -16.39 -12.75
C LYS A 148 -1.47 -16.43 -11.21
N LYS A 149 -1.53 -15.27 -10.56
CA LYS A 149 -1.71 -15.14 -9.11
C LYS A 149 -3.18 -14.90 -8.82
#